data_AF-A0A0C1QTQ6-F1
#
_entry.id   AF-A0A0C1QTQ6-F1
#
_cell.length_a   1.000
_cell.length_b   1.000
_cell.length_c   1.000
_cell.angle_alpha   90.00
_cell.angle_beta   90.00
_cell.angle_gamma   90.00
#
_symmetry.space_group_name_H-M   'P 1'
#
loop_
_entity.id
_entity.type
_entity.pdbx_description
1 polymer ?
#
loop_
_entity_poly.entity_id
_entity_poly.type
_entity_poly.pdbx_seq_one_letter_code
_entity_poly.pdbx_strand_id
1 'polypeptide(L)'
;MLRARDLSLIKEIFLQVENSASGSRRITNLNIKGFDEPTIIDRVDLLIEWNYLKGYVNKTLLGITGYGIDGITMSGYDYLDKIR
;
A
#
# COMPACT_ATOMS: atom_id res chain seq x y z
N MET A 1 4.68 -14.88 -11.73
CA MET A 1 3.54 -14.17 -12.36
C MET A 1 2.62 -13.72 -11.22
N LEU A 2 2.46 -12.41 -10.99
CA LEU A 2 1.49 -11.90 -10.02
C LEU A 2 0.09 -12.34 -10.46
N ARG A 3 -0.72 -12.89 -9.53
CA ARG A 3 -2.08 -13.31 -9.84
C ARG A 3 -2.95 -12.06 -10.07
N ALA A 4 -3.96 -12.15 -10.92
CA ALA A 4 -4.85 -11.01 -11.23
C ALA A 4 -5.41 -10.33 -9.97
N ARG A 5 -5.72 -11.12 -8.93
CA ARG A 5 -6.22 -10.62 -7.63
C ARG A 5 -5.19 -9.77 -6.87
N ASP A 6 -3.91 -10.13 -6.90
CA ASP A 6 -2.84 -9.34 -6.25
C ASP A 6 -2.64 -8.01 -6.97
N LEU A 7 -2.72 -8.03 -8.30
CA LEU A 7 -2.60 -6.81 -9.10
C LEU A 7 -3.78 -5.85 -8.84
N SER A 8 -5.00 -6.37 -8.70
CA SER A 8 -6.16 -5.57 -8.32
C SER A 8 -5.97 -4.90 -6.95
N LEU A 9 -5.48 -5.63 -5.95
CA LEU A 9 -5.19 -5.06 -4.64
C LEU A 9 -4.15 -3.94 -4.72
N ILE A 10 -3.05 -4.19 -5.45
CA ILE A 10 -1.97 -3.20 -5.61
C ILE A 10 -2.49 -1.93 -6.28
N LYS A 11 -3.29 -2.05 -7.35
CA LYS A 11 -3.92 -0.91 -8.03
C LYS A 11 -4.78 -0.09 -7.08
N GLU A 12 -5.62 -0.75 -6.28
CA GLU A 12 -6.50 -0.06 -5.33
C GLU A 12 -5.73 0.63 -4.20
N ILE A 13 -4.65 0.02 -3.70
CA ILE A 13 -3.75 0.66 -2.72
C ILE A 13 -3.19 1.96 -3.32
N PHE A 14 -2.59 1.91 -4.50
CA PHE A 14 -2.04 3.11 -5.14
C PHE A 14 -3.10 4.18 -5.38
N LEU A 15 -4.28 3.81 -5.86
CA LEU A 15 -5.37 4.74 -6.11
C LEU A 15 -5.84 5.44 -4.83
N GLN A 16 -6.01 4.71 -3.72
CA GLN A 16 -6.39 5.32 -2.45
C GLN A 16 -5.30 6.24 -1.90
N VAL A 17 -4.02 5.87 -2.06
CA VAL A 17 -2.89 6.73 -1.63
C VAL A 17 -2.80 8.00 -2.48
N GLU A 18 -2.90 7.87 -3.81
CA GLU A 18 -2.88 9.00 -4.75
C GLU A 18 -4.02 10.00 -4.45
N ASN A 19 -5.23 9.50 -4.19
CA ASN A 19 -6.39 10.34 -3.85
C ASN A 19 -6.27 11.01 -2.47
N SER A 20 -5.60 10.35 -1.52
CA SER A 20 -5.42 10.85 -0.14
C SER A 20 -4.32 11.91 -0.02
N ALA A 21 -3.38 11.97 -0.97
CA ALA A 21 -2.25 12.91 -0.97
C ALA A 21 -2.66 14.39 -1.03
N SER A 22 -3.95 14.68 -1.26
CA SER A 22 -4.53 16.03 -1.21
C SER A 22 -4.64 16.63 0.21
N GLY A 23 -4.35 15.86 1.26
CA GLY A 23 -4.22 16.37 2.62
C GLY A 23 -3.00 15.77 3.33
N SER A 24 -2.27 16.57 4.11
CA SER A 24 -1.04 16.22 4.84
C SER A 24 -1.19 15.13 5.92
N ARG A 25 -2.21 14.26 5.83
CA ARG A 25 -2.54 13.25 6.82
C ARG A 25 -2.02 11.89 6.35
N ARG A 26 -1.12 11.32 7.14
CA ARG A 26 -0.65 9.94 7.01
C ARG A 26 -1.83 8.97 6.96
N ILE A 27 -1.81 8.05 6.01
CA ILE A 27 -2.84 7.02 5.84
C ILE A 27 -2.49 5.85 6.77
N THR A 28 -3.45 5.42 7.58
CA THR A 28 -3.25 4.34 8.58
C THR A 28 -4.36 3.28 8.55
N ASN A 29 -5.35 3.43 7.66
CA ASN A 29 -6.60 2.68 7.70
C ASN A 29 -7.22 2.50 6.29
N LEU A 30 -6.43 2.01 5.33
CA LEU A 30 -6.94 1.57 4.02
C LEU A 30 -8.05 0.52 4.21
N ASN A 31 -9.16 0.72 3.51
CA ASN A 31 -10.26 -0.23 3.44
C ASN A 31 -10.54 -0.53 1.97
N ILE A 32 -10.21 -1.74 1.52
CA ILE A 32 -10.31 -2.15 0.13
C ILE A 32 -11.29 -3.31 0.03
N LYS A 33 -12.42 -3.07 -0.64
CA LYS A 33 -13.51 -4.03 -0.76
C LYS A 33 -13.02 -5.37 -1.33
N GLY A 34 -13.34 -6.47 -0.64
CA GLY A 34 -13.00 -7.83 -1.08
C GLY A 34 -11.63 -8.33 -0.58
N PHE A 35 -10.95 -7.54 0.24
CA PHE A 35 -9.71 -7.91 0.92
C PHE A 35 -9.87 -7.72 2.42
N ASP A 36 -9.31 -8.66 3.20
CA ASP A 36 -9.21 -8.51 4.64
C ASP A 36 -8.02 -7.61 5.01
N GLU A 37 -8.07 -7.05 6.22
CA GLU A 37 -7.03 -6.15 6.72
C GLU A 37 -5.64 -6.80 6.74
N PRO A 38 -5.44 -8.06 7.20
CA PRO A 38 -4.14 -8.71 7.15
C PRO A 38 -3.54 -8.77 5.74
N THR A 39 -4.34 -9.09 4.72
CA THR A 39 -3.89 -9.14 3.31
C THR A 39 -3.50 -7.74 2.80
N ILE A 40 -4.25 -6.71 3.18
CA ILE A 40 -3.94 -5.33 2.81
C ILE A 40 -2.61 -4.91 3.45
N ILE A 41 -2.44 -5.19 4.75
CA ILE A 41 -1.26 -4.85 5.53
C ILE A 41 -0.01 -5.55 4.97
N ASP A 42 -0.08 -6.86 4.69
CA ASP A 42 1.01 -7.63 4.09
C ASP A 42 1.43 -7.02 2.74
N ARG A 43 0.44 -6.60 1.93
CA ARG A 43 0.73 -5.96 0.66
C ARG A 43 1.37 -4.57 0.83
N VAL A 44 0.92 -3.77 1.79
CA VAL A 44 1.50 -2.47 2.10
C VAL A 44 2.95 -2.62 2.55
N ASP A 45 3.24 -3.61 3.40
CA ASP A 45 4.60 -3.92 3.87
C ASP A 45 5.55 -4.21 2.71
N LEU A 46 5.15 -5.08 1.78
CA LEU A 46 5.93 -5.37 0.57
C LEU A 46 6.14 -4.13 -0.31
N LEU A 47 5.11 -3.30 -0.49
CA LEU A 47 5.23 -2.08 -1.31
C LEU A 47 6.15 -1.03 -0.66
N ILE A 48 6.22 -0.98 0.67
CA ILE A 48 7.19 -0.16 1.41
C ILE A 48 8.59 -0.75 1.28
N GLU A 49 8.74 -2.06 1.46
CA GLU A 49 10.02 -2.78 1.34
C GLU A 49 10.63 -2.61 -0.07
N TRP A 50 9.80 -2.64 -1.11
CA TRP A 50 10.22 -2.42 -2.50
C TRP A 50 10.37 -0.94 -2.87
N ASN A 51 10.25 -0.03 -1.90
CA ASN A 51 10.36 1.41 -2.11
C ASN A 51 9.37 1.95 -3.16
N TYR A 52 8.15 1.40 -3.21
CA TYR A 52 7.05 1.94 -4.03
C TYR A 52 6.12 2.85 -3.23
N LEU A 53 6.00 2.60 -1.92
CA LEU A 53 5.33 3.47 -0.98
C LEU A 53 6.35 4.03 0.03
N LYS A 54 6.18 5.31 0.38
CA LYS A 54 6.89 5.92 1.49
C LYS A 54 6.07 5.68 2.75
N GLY A 55 6.66 5.08 3.78
CA GLY A 55 5.93 4.79 5.00
C GLY A 55 6.69 3.86 5.94
N TYR A 56 5.95 3.26 6.88
CA TYR A 56 6.45 2.25 7.80
C TYR A 56 5.36 1.22 8.14
N VAL A 57 5.80 0.06 8.62
CA VAL A 57 4.96 -0.98 9.22
C VAL A 57 5.48 -1.29 10.62
N ASN A 58 4.61 -1.27 11.62
CA ASN A 58 4.94 -1.64 12.98
C ASN A 58 4.83 -3.15 13.14
N LYS A 59 5.97 -3.82 13.34
CA LYS A 59 6.06 -5.28 13.51
C LYS A 59 6.37 -5.60 14.97
N THR A 60 5.65 -6.57 15.53
CA THR A 60 5.90 -7.15 16.85
C THR A 60 6.11 -8.64 16.74
N LEU A 61 6.52 -9.30 17.83
CA LEU A 61 6.63 -10.77 17.89
C LEU A 61 5.28 -11.48 17.64
N LEU A 62 4.16 -10.77 17.81
CA LEU A 62 2.81 -11.30 17.58
C LEU A 62 2.29 -11.00 16.17
N GLY A 63 3.08 -10.34 15.32
CA GLY A 63 2.69 -9.91 13.98
C GLY A 63 2.65 -8.40 13.81
N ILE A 64 2.02 -7.95 12.74
CA ILE A 64 1.91 -6.53 12.38
C ILE A 64 0.82 -5.86 13.22
N THR A 65 1.16 -4.74 13.86
CA THR A 65 0.24 -3.98 14.74
C THR A 65 -0.29 -2.71 14.08
N GLY A 66 0.24 -2.33 12.91
CA GLY A 66 -0.26 -1.20 12.13
C GLY A 66 0.76 -0.74 11.09
N TYR A 67 0.39 0.27 10.32
CA TYR A 67 1.25 0.89 9.31
C TYR A 67 0.92 2.38 9.16
N GLY A 68 1.82 3.11 8.52
CA GLY A 68 1.61 4.49 8.11
C GLY A 68 2.16 4.72 6.71
N ILE A 69 1.33 5.23 5.80
CA ILE A 69 1.74 5.60 4.43
C ILE A 69 1.76 7.13 4.33
N ASP A 70 2.92 7.63 3.92
CA ASP A 70 3.21 9.06 3.73
C ASP A 70 3.05 9.50 2.26
N GLY A 71 3.04 8.55 1.33
CA GLY A 71 2.81 8.82 -0.08
C GLY A 71 3.39 7.76 -1.01
N ILE A 72 3.34 8.04 -2.30
CA ILE A 72 3.91 7.22 -3.37
C ILE A 72 5.32 7.76 -3.68
N THR A 73 6.31 6.87 -3.83
CA THR A 73 7.67 7.26 -4.24
C THR A 73 7.74 7.47 -5.76
N MET A 74 8.85 8.01 -6.28
CA MET A 74 9.03 8.11 -7.73
C MET A 74 8.97 6.72 -8.41
N SER A 75 9.65 5.71 -7.85
CA SER A 75 9.59 4.33 -8.34
C SER A 75 8.20 3.71 -8.22
N GLY A 76 7.40 4.14 -7.25
CA GLY A 76 6.00 3.75 -7.14
C GLY A 76 5.15 4.30 -8.29
N TYR A 77 5.35 5.57 -8.66
CA TYR A 77 4.69 6.16 -9.84
C TYR A 77 5.14 5.47 -11.14
N ASP A 78 6.44 5.23 -11.32
CA ASP A 78 6.98 4.51 -12.49
C ASP A 78 6.38 3.10 -12.63
N TYR A 79 6.13 2.42 -11.50
CA TYR A 79 5.48 1.13 -11.47
C TYR A 79 3.98 1.23 -11.76
N LEU A 80 3.29 2.20 -11.14
CA LEU A 80 1.86 2.44 -11.34
C LEU A 80 1.53 2.68 -12.82
N ASP A 81 2.34 3.47 -13.51
CA ASP A 81 2.16 3.76 -14.94
C ASP A 81 2.34 2.53 -15.84
N LYS A 82 3.13 1.54 -15.43
CA LYS A 82 3.29 0.27 -16.17
C LYS A 82 2.13 -0.68 -15.98
N ILE A 83 1.43 -0.57 -14.85
CA ILE A 83 0.32 -1.46 -14.53
C ILE A 83 -1.05 -0.86 -14.79
N ARG A 84 -1.16 0.46 -15.03
CA ARG A 84 -2.40 1.12 -15.45
C ARG A 84 -2.94 0.49 -16.72
#